data_AF-A8DVE9-F1
#
_entry.id   AF-A8DVE9-F1
#
_cell.length_a   1.000
_cell.length_b   1.000
_cell.length_c   1.000
_cell.angle_alpha   90.00
_cell.angle_beta   90.00
_cell.angle_gamma   90.00
#
_symmetry.space_group_name_H-M   'P 1'
#
loop_
_entity.id
_entity.type
_entity.pdbx_description
1 polymer ?
#
loop_
_entity_poly.entity_id
_entity_poly.type
_entity_poly.pdbx_seq_one_letter_code
_entity_poly.pdbx_strand_id
1 'polypeptide(L)' 'MSGFEKECLDAHNMYRMRHGVPPLTWNSELTRDAQSWADTLARENKFEHHPALKELGQGENLAY' A
#
# COMPACT_ATOMS: atom_id res chain seq x y z
N MET A 1 3.57 3.13 13.66
CA MET A 1 3.93 3.60 12.32
C MET A 1 5.45 3.76 12.26
N SER A 2 6.13 3.06 11.36
CA SER A 2 7.56 3.21 11.07
C SER A 2 7.84 4.50 10.30
N GLY A 3 9.13 4.84 10.10
CA GLY A 3 9.52 5.98 9.27
C GLY A 3 9.06 5.84 7.82
N PHE A 4 9.28 4.66 7.23
CA PHE A 4 8.85 4.34 5.87
C PHE A 4 7.33 4.45 5.69
N GLU A 5 6.57 3.90 6.64
CA GLU A 5 5.10 3.97 6.62
C GLU A 5 4.60 5.43 6.64
N LYS A 6 5.23 6.27 7.48
CA LYS A 6 4.91 7.71 7.55
C LYS A 6 5.23 8.42 6.24
N GLU A 7 6.40 8.18 5.67
CA GLU A 7 6.83 8.79 4.41
C GLU A 7 5.88 8.43 3.26
N CYS A 8 5.45 7.17 3.17
CA CYS A 8 4.44 6.75 2.19
C CYS A 8 3.12 7.50 2.36
N LEU A 9 2.58 7.57 3.58
CA LEU A 9 1.30 8.25 3.83
C LEU A 9 1.40 9.76 3.54
N ASP A 10 2.48 10.40 3.99
CA ASP A 10 2.71 11.83 3.80
C ASP A 10 2.87 12.17 2.31
N ALA A 11 3.62 11.36 1.55
CA ALA A 11 3.79 11.56 0.11
C ALA A 11 2.44 11.47 -0.63
N HIS A 12 1.61 10.46 -0.32
CA HIS A 12 0.27 10.35 -0.91
C HIS A 12 -0.60 11.56 -0.56
N ASN A 13 -0.60 11.96 0.71
CA ASN A 13 -1.40 13.10 1.18
C ASN A 13 -0.94 14.43 0.60
N MET A 14 0.36 14.61 0.35
CA MET A 14 0.88 15.76 -0.39
C MET A 14 0.27 15.85 -1.79
N TYR A 15 0.23 14.77 -2.56
CA TYR A 15 -0.36 14.79 -3.90
C TYR A 15 -1.88 14.94 -3.86
N ARG A 16 -2.56 14.25 -2.95
CA ARG A 16 -4.03 14.37 -2.77
C ARG A 16 -4.46 15.80 -2.47
N MET A 17 -3.69 16.51 -1.64
CA MET A 17 -3.88 17.93 -1.37
C MET A 17 -3.76 18.78 -2.64
N ARG A 18 -2.73 18.54 -3.48
CA ARG A 18 -2.54 19.25 -4.75
C ARG A 18 -3.70 19.02 -5.74
N HIS A 19 -4.34 17.85 -5.68
CA HIS A 19 -5.51 17.51 -6.49
C HIS A 19 -6.85 17.89 -5.84
N GLY A 20 -6.85 18.52 -4.65
CA GLY A 20 -8.07 18.97 -3.98
C GLY A 20 -8.96 17.84 -3.44
N VAL A 21 -8.41 16.66 -3.17
CA VAL A 21 -9.16 15.52 -2.60
C VAL A 21 -8.79 15.27 -1.13
N PRO A 22 -9.71 14.73 -0.29
CA PRO A 22 -9.45 14.52 1.14
C PRO A 22 -8.22 13.65 1.42
N PRO A 23 -7.48 13.85 2.53
CA PRO A 23 -6.34 13.00 2.86
C PRO A 23 -6.77 11.56 3.18
N LEU A 24 -5.85 10.62 2.95
CA LEU A 24 -5.94 9.25 3.45
C LEU A 24 -5.53 9.19 4.91
N THR A 25 -6.00 8.16 5.60
CA THR A 25 -5.57 7.76 6.94
C THR A 25 -4.87 6.42 6.89
N TRP A 26 -3.96 6.19 7.84
CA TRP A 26 -3.29 4.91 7.99
C TRP A 26 -4.31 3.82 8.39
N ASN A 27 -4.18 2.63 7.80
CA ASN A 27 -4.99 1.46 8.15
C ASN A 27 -4.05 0.26 8.42
N SER A 28 -4.12 -0.29 9.63
CA SER A 28 -3.27 -1.39 10.08
C SER A 28 -3.57 -2.74 9.40
N GLU A 29 -4.80 -2.96 8.94
CA GLU A 29 -5.18 -4.19 8.24
C GLU A 29 -4.63 -4.18 6.80
N LEU A 30 -4.83 -3.07 6.07
CA LEU A 30 -4.27 -2.91 4.72
C LEU A 30 -2.75 -3.08 4.68
N THR A 31 -2.07 -2.59 5.70
CA THR A 31 -0.60 -2.59 5.76
C THR A 31 -0.03 -3.94 6.18
N ARG A 32 -0.74 -4.67 7.05
CA ARG A 32 -0.45 -6.09 7.31
C ARG A 32 -0.57 -6.91 6.03
N ASP A 33 -1.65 -6.74 5.28
CA ASP A 33 -1.91 -7.51 4.07
C ASP A 33 -0.87 -7.17 2.98
N ALA A 34 -0.55 -5.88 2.80
CA ALA A 34 0.49 -5.42 1.88
C ALA A 34 1.89 -5.97 2.23
N GLN A 35 2.28 -5.97 3.51
CA GLN A 35 3.57 -6.53 3.93
C GLN A 35 3.63 -8.04 3.69
N SER A 36 2.55 -8.78 4.01
CA SER A 36 2.48 -10.21 3.75
C SER A 36 2.64 -10.56 2.27
N TRP A 37 2.10 -9.73 1.38
CA TRP A 37 2.26 -9.92 -0.06
C TRP A 37 3.66 -9.55 -0.53
N ALA A 38 4.20 -8.42 -0.08
CA ALA A 38 5.57 -8.00 -0.40
C ALA A 38 6.61 -9.08 0.00
N ASP A 39 6.47 -9.68 1.18
CA ASP A 39 7.33 -10.78 1.64
C ASP A 39 7.21 -12.02 0.76
N THR A 40 6.00 -12.31 0.26
CA THR A 40 5.76 -13.42 -0.68
C THR A 40 6.41 -13.17 -2.03
N LEU A 41 6.24 -11.96 -2.60
CA LEU A 41 6.86 -11.56 -3.86
C LEU A 41 8.39 -11.63 -3.78
N ALA A 42 8.98 -11.14 -2.68
CA ALA A 42 10.42 -11.19 -2.45
C ALA A 42 10.93 -12.64 -2.34
N ARG A 43 10.21 -13.50 -1.60
CA ARG A 43 10.56 -14.92 -1.45
C ARG A 43 10.45 -15.70 -2.76
N GLU A 44 9.46 -15.40 -3.58
CA GLU A 44 9.19 -16.12 -4.83
C GLU A 44 9.87 -15.51 -6.05
N ASN A 45 10.54 -14.37 -5.89
CA ASN A 45 11.12 -13.58 -6.97
C ASN A 45 10.09 -13.28 -8.08
N LYS A 46 8.92 -12.78 -7.67
CA LYS A 46 7.80 -12.43 -8.55
C LYS A 46 7.46 -10.95 -8.44
N PHE A 47 6.80 -10.44 -9.47
CA PHE A 47 6.26 -9.08 -9.51
C PHE A 47 4.86 -9.13 -10.13
N GLU A 48 3.86 -9.45 -9.29
CA GLU A 48 2.47 -9.62 -9.71
C GLU A 48 1.49 -9.15 -8.63
N HIS A 49 0.29 -8.75 -9.05
CA HIS A 49 -0.75 -8.28 -8.14
C HIS A 49 -1.28 -9.39 -7.24
N HIS A 50 -1.73 -9.04 -6.02
CA HIS A 50 -2.32 -10.03 -5.12
C HIS A 50 -3.57 -10.65 -5.77
N PRO A 51 -3.68 -11.99 -5.84
CA PRO A 51 -4.74 -12.65 -6.63
C PRO A 51 -6.15 -12.46 -6.04
N ALA A 52 -6.26 -12.11 -4.75
CA ALA A 52 -7.53 -11.96 -4.03
C ALA A 52 -7.93 -10.51 -3.71
N LEU A 53 -7.42 -9.51 -4.44
CA LEU A 53 -7.72 -8.09 -4.16
C LEU A 53 -9.22 -7.78 -4.16
N LYS A 54 -9.99 -8.44 -5.05
CA LYS A 54 -11.44 -8.22 -5.17
C LYS A 54 -12.18 -8.74 -3.93
N GLU A 55 -11.81 -9.90 -3.43
CA GLU A 55 -12.38 -10.54 -2.23
C GLU A 55 -12.02 -9.75 -0.97
N LEU A 56 -10.80 -9.19 -0.92
CA LEU A 56 -10.35 -8.32 0.15
C LEU A 56 -10.97 -6.91 0.09
N GLY A 57 -11.50 -6.51 -1.06
CA GLY A 57 -12.02 -5.15 -1.28
C GLY A 57 -10.92 -4.08 -1.27
N GLN A 58 -9.71 -4.42 -1.73
CA GLN A 58 -8.52 -3.56 -1.66
C GLN A 58 -8.03 -3.17 -3.06
N GLY A 59 -7.50 -1.95 -3.20
CA GLY A 59 -6.70 -1.54 -4.36
C GLY A 59 -5.21 -1.73 -4.09
N GLU A 60 -4.40 -1.83 -5.14
CA GLU A 60 -2.96 -2.13 -5.00
C GLU A 60 -2.10 -1.36 -6.02
N ASN A 61 -0.96 -0.87 -5.55
CA ASN A 61 0.17 -0.43 -6.36
C ASN A 61 1.41 -1.26 -5.97
N LEU A 62 2.26 -1.61 -6.94
CA LEU A 62 3.51 -2.35 -6.73
C LEU A 62 4.71 -1.51 -7.17
N ALA A 63 5.84 -1.67 -6.48
CA ALA A 63 7.12 -1.06 -6.82
C ALA A 63 8.27 -2.01 -6.46
N TYR A 64 9.38 -1.91 -7.19
CA TYR A 64 10.64 -2.65 -6.98
C TYR A 64 11.81 -1.71 -7.22
#